data_AF-A0A7U1BLB9-F1
#
_entry.id   AF-A0A7U1BLB9-F1
#
_cell.length_a   1.000
_cell.length_b   1.000
_cell.length_c   1.000
_cell.angle_alpha   90.00
_cell.angle_beta   90.00
_cell.angle_gamma   90.00
#
_symmetry.space_group_name_H-M   'P 1'
#
loop_
_entity.id
_entity.type
_entity.pdbx_description
1 polymer ?
#
loop_
_entity_poly.entity_id
_entity_poly.type
_entity_poly.pdbx_seq_one_letter_code
_entity_poly.pdbx_strand_id
1 'polypeptide(L)'
;MASFEEEWARLKDGAADGPGMRLASAGDGGAEGGVKSSKTAWTAAGNAVGGLCGNAKKVLTSLETGQHGLATDGGVETAAAQSEVYQSWKTYLDKLSGRCTTLQGNLERAGKDLLLTDESVKGLFVEMGKQYRDTPAVGGEGK
;
A
#
# COMPACT_ATOMS: atom_id res chain seq x y z
N MET A 1 -4.40 -27.11 5.98
CA MET A 1 -4.09 -25.67 5.83
C MET A 1 -4.25 -25.36 4.37
N ALA A 2 -5.10 -24.39 4.02
CA ALA A 2 -5.20 -23.97 2.63
C ALA A 2 -3.88 -23.27 2.24
N SER A 3 -3.38 -23.56 1.04
CA SER A 3 -2.19 -22.90 0.52
C SER A 3 -2.47 -21.43 0.23
N PHE A 4 -1.42 -20.61 0.18
CA PHE A 4 -1.54 -19.20 -0.21
C PHE A 4 -2.30 -19.00 -1.53
N GLU A 5 -2.10 -19.90 -2.50
CA GLU A 5 -2.82 -19.87 -3.77
C GLU A 5 -4.32 -20.12 -3.63
N GLU A 6 -4.74 -20.98 -2.70
CA GLU A 6 -6.16 -21.23 -2.43
C GLU A 6 -6.82 -20.07 -1.70
N GLU A 7 -6.12 -19.43 -0.78
CA GLU A 7 -6.61 -18.20 -0.13
C GLU A 7 -6.67 -17.04 -1.13
N TRP A 8 -5.69 -16.94 -2.03
CA TRP A 8 -5.65 -15.93 -3.07
C TRP A 8 -6.74 -16.14 -4.12
N ALA A 9 -7.01 -17.39 -4.51
CA ALA A 9 -8.13 -17.74 -5.37
C ALA A 9 -9.47 -17.37 -4.73
N ARG A 10 -9.68 -17.67 -3.45
CA ARG A 10 -10.91 -17.31 -2.73
C ARG A 10 -11.11 -15.81 -2.58
N LEU A 11 -10.03 -15.06 -2.37
CA LEU A 11 -10.11 -13.60 -2.28
C LEU A 11 -10.48 -12.97 -3.63
N LYS A 12 -10.00 -13.56 -4.75
CA LYS A 12 -10.40 -13.17 -6.12
C LYS A 12 -11.85 -13.54 -6.42
N ASP A 13 -12.30 -14.72 -6.01
CA ASP A 13 -13.68 -15.18 -6.22
C ASP A 13 -14.68 -14.36 -5.39
N GLY A 14 -14.35 -14.04 -4.13
CA GLY A 14 -15.16 -13.15 -3.31
C GLY A 14 -15.22 -11.72 -3.84
N ALA A 15 -14.21 -11.28 -4.60
CA ALA A 15 -14.23 -10.02 -5.32
C ALA A 15 -15.08 -10.08 -6.62
N ALA A 16 -15.29 -11.27 -7.18
CA ALA A 16 -16.14 -11.50 -8.34
C ALA A 16 -17.64 -11.66 -7.97
N ASP A 17 -17.94 -12.21 -6.79
CA ASP A 17 -19.31 -12.59 -6.37
C ASP A 17 -19.94 -11.66 -5.31
N GLY A 18 -19.20 -10.66 -4.81
CA GLY A 18 -19.78 -9.51 -4.08
C GLY A 18 -20.61 -8.62 -5.02
N PRO A 19 -21.45 -7.69 -4.51
CA PRO A 19 -22.22 -6.77 -5.36
C PRO A 19 -21.29 -6.10 -6.36
N GLY A 20 -21.35 -6.58 -7.60
CA GLY A 20 -20.25 -6.45 -8.54
C GLY A 20 -19.82 -5.01 -8.68
N MET A 21 -18.50 -4.78 -8.64
CA MET A 21 -17.91 -3.57 -9.18
C MET A 21 -18.26 -3.55 -10.66
N ARG A 22 -19.41 -2.96 -11.00
CA ARG A 22 -19.86 -2.79 -12.38
C ARG A 22 -18.87 -1.85 -13.06
N LEU A 23 -17.90 -2.44 -13.75
CA LEU A 23 -17.16 -1.78 -14.81
C LEU A 23 -18.20 -1.40 -15.87
N ALA A 24 -18.65 -0.15 -15.84
CA ALA A 24 -19.62 0.38 -16.78
C ALA A 24 -18.99 0.52 -18.17
N SER A 25 -18.82 -0.59 -18.88
CA SER A 25 -18.48 -0.63 -20.31
C SER A 25 -18.85 -1.99 -20.90
N ALA A 26 -20.15 -2.22 -21.13
CA ALA A 26 -20.68 -3.16 -22.13
C ALA A 26 -22.21 -3.16 -22.03
N GLY A 27 -22.85 -2.17 -22.64
CA GLY A 27 -24.30 -2.06 -22.69
C GLY A 27 -24.66 -0.89 -23.58
N ASP A 28 -25.00 -1.20 -24.83
CA ASP A 28 -25.46 -0.27 -25.84
C ASP A 28 -26.73 0.43 -25.31
N GLY A 29 -26.63 1.73 -25.02
CA GLY A 29 -27.70 2.48 -24.37
C GLY A 29 -27.16 3.69 -23.62
N GLY A 30 -27.28 4.86 -24.24
CA GLY A 30 -26.76 6.13 -23.77
C GLY A 30 -27.02 6.42 -22.28
N ALA A 31 -25.93 6.63 -21.55
CA ALA A 31 -25.95 7.38 -20.30
C ALA A 31 -24.72 8.29 -20.32
N GLU A 32 -24.94 9.55 -20.70
CA GLU A 32 -24.09 10.68 -20.32
C GLU A 32 -24.09 10.77 -18.79
N GLY A 33 -23.25 9.98 -18.15
CA GLY A 33 -23.14 9.92 -16.70
C GLY A 33 -21.70 9.53 -16.38
N GLY A 34 -20.78 10.47 -16.61
CA GLY A 34 -19.38 10.31 -16.22
C GLY A 34 -19.27 9.79 -14.80
N VAL A 35 -18.25 8.96 -14.55
CA VAL A 35 -17.97 8.35 -13.24
C VAL A 35 -17.96 9.46 -12.19
N LYS A 36 -19.05 9.58 -11.41
CA LYS A 36 -19.12 10.56 -10.33
C LYS A 36 -18.10 10.14 -9.29
N SER A 37 -17.00 10.89 -9.22
CA SER A 37 -16.10 10.93 -8.07
C SER A 37 -16.95 10.97 -6.79
N SER A 38 -16.94 9.89 -6.02
CA SER A 38 -17.73 9.82 -4.79
C SER A 38 -16.78 9.97 -3.60
N LYS A 39 -17.06 10.94 -2.73
CA LYS A 39 -16.33 11.15 -1.48
C LYS A 39 -16.23 9.87 -0.66
N THR A 40 -17.28 9.05 -0.68
CA THR A 40 -17.32 7.74 -0.03
C THR A 40 -16.26 6.80 -0.59
N ALA A 41 -16.11 6.70 -1.91
CA ALA A 41 -15.08 5.85 -2.52
C ALA A 41 -13.65 6.33 -2.17
N TRP A 42 -13.39 7.64 -2.24
CA TRP A 42 -12.10 8.21 -1.86
C TRP A 42 -11.76 7.96 -0.39
N THR A 43 -12.74 8.13 0.49
CA THR A 43 -12.58 7.89 1.93
C THR A 43 -12.35 6.40 2.22
N ALA A 44 -13.11 5.51 1.56
CA ALA A 44 -12.94 4.07 1.70
C ALA A 44 -11.55 3.61 1.24
N ALA A 45 -11.07 4.12 0.09
CA ALA A 45 -9.72 3.86 -0.39
C ALA A 45 -8.66 4.39 0.59
N GLY A 46 -8.83 5.60 1.11
CA GLY A 46 -7.94 6.17 2.13
C GLY A 46 -7.85 5.29 3.39
N ASN A 47 -9.00 4.84 3.91
CA ASN A 47 -9.06 3.95 5.07
C ASN A 47 -8.36 2.60 4.81
N ALA A 48 -8.56 2.01 3.64
CA ALA A 48 -7.91 0.74 3.28
C ALA A 48 -6.38 0.89 3.23
N VAL A 49 -5.87 1.98 2.62
CA VAL A 49 -4.44 2.29 2.61
C VAL A 49 -3.91 2.57 4.01
N GLY A 50 -4.69 3.25 4.86
CA GLY A 50 -4.36 3.45 6.26
C GLY A 50 -4.24 2.14 7.05
N GLY A 51 -5.12 1.17 6.77
CA GLY A 51 -5.03 -0.18 7.31
C GLY A 51 -3.73 -0.89 6.92
N LEU A 52 -3.33 -0.80 5.64
CA LEU A 52 -2.04 -1.33 5.16
C LEU A 52 -0.86 -0.66 5.87
N CYS A 53 -0.87 0.68 6.01
CA CYS A 53 0.14 1.43 6.75
C CYS A 53 0.27 0.94 8.20
N GLY A 54 -0.87 0.74 8.88
CA GLY A 54 -0.90 0.21 10.24
C GLY A 54 -0.29 -1.20 10.33
N ASN A 55 -0.58 -2.06 9.37
CA ASN A 55 -0.03 -3.42 9.33
C ASN A 55 1.49 -3.41 9.07
N ALA A 56 1.98 -2.56 8.17
CA ALA A 56 3.41 -2.41 7.91
C ALA A 56 4.18 -1.97 9.17
N LYS A 57 3.63 -1.01 9.93
CA LYS A 57 4.20 -0.59 11.23
C LYS A 57 4.23 -1.72 12.25
N LYS A 58 3.16 -2.51 12.35
CA LYS A 58 3.11 -3.67 13.26
C LYS A 58 4.19 -4.70 12.91
N VAL A 59 4.34 -5.03 11.62
CA VAL A 59 5.38 -5.96 11.15
C VAL A 59 6.77 -5.42 11.49
N LEU A 60 7.01 -4.12 11.29
CA LEU A 60 8.27 -3.47 11.66
C LEU A 60 8.55 -3.60 13.16
N THR A 61 7.58 -3.32 14.03
CA THR A 61 7.73 -3.49 15.48
C THR A 61 8.00 -4.96 15.87
N SER A 62 7.33 -5.91 15.22
CA SER A 62 7.60 -7.34 15.44
C SER A 62 9.02 -7.73 15.01
N LEU A 63 9.50 -7.17 13.90
CA LEU A 63 10.86 -7.38 13.42
C LEU A 63 11.91 -6.78 14.39
N GLU A 64 11.71 -5.54 14.84
CA GLU A 64 12.52 -4.88 15.86
C GLU A 64 12.58 -5.69 17.16
N THR A 65 11.44 -6.22 17.59
CA THR A 65 11.33 -7.05 18.80
C THR A 65 12.07 -8.37 18.62
N GLY A 66 11.89 -9.04 17.48
CA GLY A 66 12.56 -10.32 17.18
C GLY A 66 14.08 -10.18 17.03
N GLN A 67 14.57 -8.99 16.69
CA GLN A 67 15.99 -8.71 16.55
C GLN A 67 16.68 -8.36 17.88
N HIS A 68 15.90 -8.08 18.92
CA HIS A 68 16.41 -7.68 20.22
C HIS A 68 17.29 -8.76 20.85
N GLY A 69 18.48 -8.38 21.33
CA GLY A 69 19.44 -9.31 21.95
C GLY A 69 20.36 -10.06 20.97
N LEU A 70 20.27 -9.79 19.67
CA LEU A 70 21.27 -10.28 18.73
C LEU A 70 22.60 -9.53 18.94
N ALA A 71 23.64 -10.24 19.39
CA ALA A 71 24.97 -9.69 19.53
C ALA A 71 25.69 -9.67 18.17
N THR A 72 25.79 -8.49 17.56
CA THR A 72 26.51 -8.28 16.28
C THR A 72 28.02 -8.16 16.45
N ASP A 73 28.49 -8.04 17.68
CA ASP A 73 29.81 -7.50 17.99
C ASP A 73 30.88 -8.62 18.16
N GLY A 74 30.48 -9.87 17.93
CA GLY A 74 31.28 -11.07 18.25
C GLY A 74 31.90 -11.82 17.06
N GLY A 75 31.88 -11.26 15.84
CA GLY A 75 32.51 -11.90 14.68
C GLY A 75 31.79 -13.12 14.11
N VAL A 76 30.54 -13.38 14.52
CA VAL A 76 29.71 -14.46 13.96
C VAL A 76 29.08 -13.96 12.65
N GLU A 77 29.54 -14.50 11.52
CA GLU A 77 29.08 -14.10 10.18
C GLU A 77 27.56 -14.16 10.03
N THR A 78 26.90 -15.17 10.60
CA THR A 78 25.43 -15.29 10.58
C THR A 78 24.73 -14.14 11.31
N ALA A 79 25.30 -13.64 12.41
CA ALA A 79 24.73 -12.52 13.14
C ALA A 79 24.88 -11.20 12.36
N ALA A 80 26.01 -11.02 11.68
CA ALA A 80 26.21 -9.89 10.77
C ALA A 80 25.23 -9.92 9.60
N ALA A 81 25.10 -11.06 8.91
CA ALA A 81 24.14 -11.24 7.82
C ALA A 81 22.69 -10.99 8.26
N GLN A 82 22.31 -11.49 9.44
CA GLN A 82 20.98 -11.24 10.01
C GLN A 82 20.74 -9.74 10.27
N SER A 83 21.74 -9.01 10.76
CA SER A 83 21.66 -7.55 10.97
C SER A 83 21.46 -6.81 9.65
N GLU A 84 22.17 -7.19 8.60
CA GLU A 84 22.03 -6.58 7.26
C GLU A 84 20.63 -6.80 6.68
N VAL A 85 20.12 -8.04 6.75
CA VAL A 85 18.75 -8.37 6.33
C VAL A 85 17.74 -7.56 7.11
N TYR A 86 17.89 -7.48 8.44
CA TYR A 86 17.04 -6.67 9.30
C TYR A 86 17.02 -5.20 8.88
N GLN A 87 18.19 -4.58 8.68
CA GLN A 87 18.28 -3.18 8.26
C GLN A 87 17.63 -2.93 6.89
N SER A 88 17.77 -3.88 5.96
CA SER A 88 17.13 -3.82 4.65
C SER A 88 15.59 -3.83 4.77
N TRP A 89 15.04 -4.77 5.53
CA TRP A 89 13.60 -4.87 5.77
C TRP A 89 13.05 -3.67 6.54
N LYS A 90 13.77 -3.19 7.57
CA LYS A 90 13.41 -1.98 8.30
C LYS A 90 13.31 -0.79 7.37
N THR A 91 14.34 -0.56 6.56
CA THR A 91 14.38 0.54 5.58
C THR A 91 13.22 0.46 4.60
N TYR A 92 12.92 -0.75 4.09
CA TYR A 92 11.81 -0.95 3.17
C TYR A 92 10.45 -0.66 3.81
N LEU A 93 10.18 -1.21 5.00
CA LEU A 93 8.92 -1.03 5.71
C LEU A 93 8.70 0.42 6.15
N ASP A 94 9.75 1.12 6.57
CA ASP A 94 9.71 2.56 6.88
C ASP A 94 9.29 3.37 5.64
N LYS A 95 9.93 3.13 4.49
CA LYS A 95 9.58 3.80 3.23
C LYS A 95 8.17 3.47 2.77
N LEU A 96 7.75 2.21 2.86
CA LEU A 96 6.40 1.76 2.51
C LEU A 96 5.34 2.42 3.40
N SER A 97 5.59 2.49 4.72
CA SER A 97 4.70 3.19 5.65
C SER A 97 4.57 4.67 5.31
N GLY A 98 5.68 5.33 4.94
CA GLY A 98 5.66 6.71 4.48
C GLY A 98 4.80 6.90 3.23
N ARG A 99 4.98 6.02 2.22
CA ARG A 99 4.16 6.01 0.99
C ARG A 99 2.68 5.85 1.27
N CYS A 100 2.31 4.88 2.11
CA CYS A 100 0.92 4.64 2.46
C CYS A 100 0.31 5.85 3.16
N THR A 101 1.05 6.50 4.06
CA THR A 101 0.59 7.71 4.75
C THR A 101 0.31 8.85 3.77
N THR A 102 1.24 9.11 2.83
CA THR A 102 1.05 10.15 1.80
C THR A 102 -0.11 9.82 0.87
N LEU A 103 -0.23 8.55 0.44
CA LEU A 103 -1.32 8.09 -0.40
C LEU A 103 -2.68 8.25 0.28
N GLN A 104 -2.80 7.82 1.55
CA GLN A 104 -4.00 8.00 2.34
C GLN A 104 -4.40 9.48 2.41
N GLY A 105 -3.45 10.37 2.71
CA GLY A 105 -3.72 11.81 2.77
C GLY A 105 -4.21 12.40 1.44
N ASN A 106 -3.64 11.94 0.31
CA ASN A 106 -4.09 12.35 -1.01
C ASN A 106 -5.51 11.85 -1.34
N LEU A 107 -5.83 10.61 -0.98
CA LEU A 107 -7.17 10.03 -1.14
C LEU A 107 -8.20 10.78 -0.28
N GLU A 108 -7.87 11.09 0.98
CA GLU A 108 -8.73 11.88 1.85
C GLU A 108 -8.97 13.31 1.31
N ARG A 109 -7.93 13.95 0.76
CA ARG A 109 -8.03 15.28 0.15
C ARG A 109 -8.92 15.26 -1.10
N ALA A 110 -8.74 14.28 -1.98
CA ALA A 110 -9.59 14.09 -3.17
C ALA A 110 -11.07 13.89 -2.80
N GLY A 111 -11.36 13.24 -1.67
CA GLY A 111 -12.73 13.04 -1.19
C GLY A 111 -13.34 14.21 -0.41
N LYS A 112 -12.56 14.91 0.41
CA LYS A 112 -13.04 16.06 1.20
C LYS A 112 -13.39 17.24 0.30
N ASP A 113 -12.55 17.49 -0.68
CA ASP A 113 -12.66 18.65 -1.55
C ASP A 113 -13.24 18.19 -2.90
N LEU A 114 -14.45 17.62 -2.93
CA LEU A 114 -15.19 17.24 -4.16
C LEU A 114 -15.31 18.37 -5.23
N LEU A 115 -14.84 19.57 -4.91
CA LEU A 115 -14.70 20.73 -5.78
C LEU A 115 -13.31 20.82 -6.46
N LEU A 116 -12.37 19.92 -6.13
CA LEU A 116 -11.09 19.76 -6.81
C LEU A 116 -11.34 19.29 -8.24
N THR A 117 -10.69 19.95 -9.19
CA THR A 117 -10.71 19.52 -10.59
C THR A 117 -9.91 18.23 -10.75
N ASP A 118 -10.21 17.45 -11.79
CA ASP A 118 -9.46 16.24 -12.09
C ASP A 118 -7.95 16.52 -12.27
N GLU A 119 -7.57 17.68 -12.80
CA GLU A 119 -6.18 18.12 -12.90
C GLU A 119 -5.51 18.30 -11.54
N SER A 120 -6.22 18.87 -10.57
CA SER A 120 -5.69 19.06 -9.23
C SER A 120 -5.53 17.73 -8.49
N VAL A 121 -6.49 16.81 -8.64
CA VAL A 121 -6.41 15.44 -8.11
C VAL A 121 -5.23 14.71 -8.76
N LYS A 122 -5.10 14.78 -10.09
CA LYS A 122 -3.95 14.23 -10.83
C LYS A 122 -2.63 14.81 -10.32
N GLY A 123 -2.58 16.11 -10.04
CA GLY A 123 -1.42 16.79 -9.49
C GLY A 123 -0.92 16.18 -8.18
N LEU A 124 -1.83 15.82 -7.26
CA LEU A 124 -1.49 15.17 -5.99
C LEU A 124 -0.73 13.85 -6.20
N PHE A 125 -1.21 13.02 -7.13
CA PHE A 125 -0.60 11.70 -7.41
C PHE A 125 0.67 11.80 -8.24
N VAL A 126 0.76 12.77 -9.15
CA VAL A 126 2.00 13.06 -9.89
C VAL A 126 3.10 13.49 -8.92
N GLU A 127 2.80 14.36 -7.97
CA GLU A 127 3.78 14.82 -6.98
C GLU A 127 4.23 13.69 -6.05
N MET A 128 3.28 12.88 -5.58
CA MET A 128 3.59 11.66 -4.83
C MET A 128 4.50 10.73 -5.64
N GLY A 129 4.24 10.53 -6.93
CA GLY A 129 5.07 9.72 -7.82
C GLY A 129 6.50 10.27 -7.97
N LYS A 130 6.70 11.59 -7.88
CA LYS A 130 8.05 12.19 -7.85
C LYS A 130 8.76 11.97 -6.54
N GLN A 131 8.05 12.14 -5.42
CA GLN A 131 8.58 11.94 -4.07
C GLN A 131 9.06 10.51 -3.85
N TYR A 132 8.40 9.54 -4.49
CA TYR A 132 8.62 8.12 -4.27
C TYR A 132 9.11 7.41 -5.54
N ARG A 133 10.10 7.99 -6.24
CA ARG A 133 10.78 7.29 -7.35
C ARG A 133 11.80 6.25 -6.87
N ASP A 134 12.22 6.33 -5.62
CA ASP A 134 13.42 5.70 -5.05
C ASP A 134 13.16 4.40 -4.26
N THR A 135 11.90 3.99 -4.10
CA THR A 135 11.56 2.71 -3.48
C THR A 135 11.07 1.80 -4.59
N PRO A 136 11.96 0.98 -5.17
CA PRO A 136 11.57 -0.06 -6.10
C PRO A 136 10.53 -0.99 -5.43
N ALA A 137 9.73 -1.68 -6.25
CA ALA A 137 8.69 -2.59 -5.76
C ALA A 137 9.25 -3.80 -4.97
N VAL A 138 10.57 -3.97 -4.95
CA VAL A 138 11.28 -5.03 -4.26
C VAL A 138 12.06 -4.46 -3.08
N GLY A 139 11.75 -4.92 -1.86
CA GLY A 139 12.68 -4.82 -0.75
C GLY A 139 13.77 -5.87 -0.92
N GLY A 140 15.01 -5.58 -0.51
CA GLY A 140 16.09 -6.58 -0.50
C GLY A 140 17.11 -6.50 -1.64
N GLU A 141 17.23 -5.39 -2.38
CA GLU A 141 18.48 -5.15 -3.12
C GLU A 141 19.57 -4.77 -2.10
N GLY A 142 20.22 -5.81 -1.57
CA GLY A 142 21.52 -5.67 -0.93
C GLY A 142 22.49 -5.02 -1.90
N LYS A 143 23.38 -4.19 -1.37
CA LYS A 143 24.58 -3.80 -2.12
C LYS A 143 25.48 -5.01 -2.34
#